data_AF-A0A0E9X2E7-F1
#
_entry.id   AF-A0A0E9X2E7-F1
#
_cell.length_a   1.000
_cell.length_b   1.000
_cell.length_c   1.000
_cell.angle_alpha   90.00
_cell.angle_beta   90.00
_cell.angle_gamma   90.00
#
_symmetry.space_group_name_H-M   'P 1'
#
loop_
_entity.id
_entity.type
_entity.pdbx_description
1 polymer ?
#
loop_
_entity_poly.entity_id
_entity_poly.type
_entity_poly.pdbx_seq_one_letter_code
_entity_poly.pdbx_strand_id
1 'polypeptide(L)'
;MSEHQEGQTFFSLSLASISVASLSLNGSGGHLMLTVGGYFETFQRFFPVSPVNMPWTGLCSTWMSSSGMAQLWMNGMTSVRKGIWRNQVFTGQPVLTIYGLVGQVTDVHVWNYVLSPANIAGYSKGSAVAEGTVLSWRKAQYNSGGYVILEPMLFSAGLPCCALPASPGKVLS
;
A
#
# COMPACT_ATOMS: atom_id res chain seq x y z
N MET A 1 -9.82 5.69 31.54
CA MET A 1 -10.43 5.38 30.23
C MET A 1 -9.27 5.13 29.29
N SER A 2 -8.88 3.86 29.13
CA SER A 2 -7.69 3.44 28.40
C SER A 2 -8.00 3.38 26.90
N GLU A 3 -7.43 4.30 26.15
CA GLU A 3 -7.45 4.30 24.69
C GLU A 3 -6.57 3.14 24.21
N HIS A 4 -7.20 2.03 23.83
CA HIS A 4 -6.52 0.95 23.12
C HIS A 4 -6.05 1.52 21.78
N GLN A 5 -4.75 1.77 21.62
CA GLN A 5 -4.15 2.01 20.31
C GLN A 5 -4.17 0.70 19.51
N GLU A 6 -5.31 0.39 18.91
CA GLU A 6 -5.36 -0.55 17.79
C GLU A 6 -4.44 -0.01 16.68
N GLY A 7 -3.57 -0.87 16.16
CA GLY A 7 -2.68 -0.50 15.05
C GLY A 7 -3.50 -0.04 13.85
N GLN A 8 -3.15 1.10 13.27
CA GLN A 8 -3.83 1.60 12.08
C GLN A 8 -3.51 0.70 10.89
N THR A 9 -4.54 0.20 10.22
CA THR A 9 -4.38 -0.58 8.99
C THR A 9 -4.51 0.34 7.80
N PHE A 10 -3.43 0.55 7.06
CA PHE A 10 -3.47 1.45 5.90
C PHE A 10 -4.21 0.80 4.74
N PHE A 11 -4.02 -0.50 4.53
CA PHE A 11 -4.77 -1.29 3.57
C PHE A 11 -4.61 -2.78 3.86
N SER A 12 -5.61 -3.56 3.45
CA SER A 12 -5.59 -5.02 3.44
C SER A 12 -6.11 -5.49 2.09
N LEU A 13 -5.28 -6.19 1.33
CA LEU A 13 -5.72 -6.89 0.13
C LEU A 13 -6.08 -8.33 0.50
N SER A 14 -7.32 -8.73 0.26
CA SER A 14 -7.82 -10.07 0.52
C SER A 14 -8.32 -10.73 -0.77
N LEU A 15 -8.19 -12.06 -0.87
CA LEU A 15 -8.79 -12.82 -1.97
C LEU A 15 -10.00 -13.61 -1.47
N ALA A 16 -11.17 -13.34 -2.05
CA ALA A 16 -12.39 -14.08 -1.75
C ALA A 16 -12.42 -15.35 -2.60
N SER A 17 -12.02 -16.48 -2.04
CA SER A 17 -12.67 -17.75 -2.38
C SER A 17 -12.55 -18.79 -1.27
N ILE A 18 -11.36 -19.05 -0.70
CA ILE A 18 -11.21 -19.99 0.41
C ILE A 18 -9.93 -19.60 1.18
N SER A 19 -10.06 -19.22 2.46
CA SER A 19 -8.97 -19.06 3.44
C SER A 19 -7.74 -18.21 3.05
N VAL A 20 -7.82 -16.92 3.42
CA VAL A 20 -6.78 -16.08 4.07
C VAL A 20 -5.45 -15.82 3.36
N ALA A 21 -5.50 -15.43 2.09
CA ALA A 21 -4.45 -14.61 1.52
C ALA A 21 -4.72 -13.14 1.85
N SER A 22 -4.06 -12.60 2.88
CA SER A 22 -4.08 -11.15 3.14
C SER A 22 -2.68 -10.56 2.99
N LEU A 23 -2.62 -9.42 2.30
CA LEU A 23 -1.50 -8.51 2.36
C LEU A 23 -1.96 -7.26 3.07
N SER A 24 -1.56 -7.13 4.34
CA SER A 24 -1.89 -5.96 5.16
C SER A 24 -0.65 -5.16 5.46
N LEU A 25 -0.80 -3.84 5.46
CA LEU A 25 0.22 -2.92 5.96
C LEU A 25 -0.33 -2.11 7.13
N ASN A 26 0.24 -2.34 8.31
CA ASN A 26 -0.20 -1.70 9.55
C ASN A 26 0.90 -0.83 10.14
N GLY A 27 0.54 0.30 10.74
CA GLY A 27 1.45 1.22 11.41
C GLY A 27 1.20 1.33 12.91
N SER A 28 2.22 1.03 13.71
CA SER A 28 2.24 1.34 15.16
C SER A 28 3.68 1.53 15.63
N GLY A 29 3.90 2.42 16.61
CA GLY A 29 5.18 2.53 17.32
C GLY A 29 6.44 2.72 16.46
N GLY A 30 6.32 3.34 15.27
CA GLY A 30 7.46 3.55 14.36
C GLY A 30 7.77 2.39 13.41
N HIS A 31 6.96 1.34 13.39
CA HIS A 31 7.13 0.18 12.52
C HIS A 31 5.98 0.05 11.51
N LEU A 32 6.29 -0.57 10.37
CA LEU A 32 5.33 -1.06 9.39
C LEU A 32 5.35 -2.58 9.40
N MET A 33 4.18 -3.20 9.49
CA MET A 33 4.05 -4.66 9.48
C MET A 33 3.49 -5.14 8.15
N LEU A 34 4.20 -6.04 7.47
CA LEU A 34 3.73 -6.70 6.26
C LEU A 34 3.34 -8.14 6.60
N THR A 35 2.07 -8.48 6.37
CA THR A 35 1.55 -9.85 6.55
C THR A 35 1.38 -10.50 5.18
N VAL A 36 1.72 -11.78 5.07
CA VAL A 36 1.44 -12.63 3.92
C VAL A 36 0.87 -13.94 4.45
N GLY A 37 -0.44 -14.11 4.30
CA GLY A 37 -1.15 -15.33 4.68
C GLY A 37 -0.93 -15.81 6.11
N GLY A 38 -1.02 -14.86 7.05
CA GLY A 38 -0.88 -15.11 8.49
C GLY A 38 0.55 -15.02 9.03
N TYR A 39 1.57 -15.08 8.17
CA TYR A 39 2.97 -14.82 8.56
C TYR A 39 3.28 -13.34 8.36
N PHE A 40 4.08 -12.74 9.24
CA PHE A 40 4.39 -11.32 9.15
C PHE A 40 5.84 -11.01 9.48
N GLU A 41 6.30 -9.87 8.95
CA GLU A 41 7.56 -9.25 9.32
C GLU A 41 7.36 -7.76 9.57
N THR A 42 8.15 -7.22 10.50
CA THR A 42 8.13 -5.79 10.84
C THR A 42 9.31 -5.07 10.20
N PHE A 43 9.05 -3.88 9.67
CA PHE A 43 10.05 -3.03 9.04
C PHE A 43 10.09 -1.71 9.82
N GLN A 44 11.28 -1.25 10.18
CA GLN A 44 11.42 0.07 10.80
C GLN A 44 11.08 1.16 9.77
N ARG A 45 10.36 2.21 10.19
CA ARG A 45 10.24 3.42 9.38
C ARG A 45 11.62 4.07 9.32
N PHE A 46 12.20 4.12 8.13
CA PHE A 46 13.54 4.67 7.90
C PHE A 46 13.50 6.14 7.43
N PHE A 47 12.35 6.79 7.57
CA PHE A 47 12.19 8.23 7.37
C PHE A 47 11.64 8.90 8.63
N PRO A 48 12.12 10.11 8.96
CA PRO A 48 11.54 10.91 10.03
C PRO A 48 10.15 11.39 9.62
N VAL A 49 9.11 10.88 10.29
CA VAL A 49 7.74 11.39 10.14
C VAL A 49 7.45 12.24 11.37
N SER A 50 7.36 13.56 11.20
CA SER A 50 6.92 14.45 12.28
C SER A 50 5.40 14.33 12.42
N PRO A 51 4.84 14.27 13.64
CA PRO A 51 3.39 14.26 13.86
C PRO A 51 2.67 15.49 13.28
N VAL A 52 3.40 16.59 13.08
CA VAL A 52 2.85 17.89 12.71
C VAL A 52 2.79 18.09 11.19
N ASN A 53 3.60 17.37 10.42
CA ASN A 53 3.66 17.43 8.96
C ASN A 53 3.82 16.01 8.39
N MET A 54 2.71 15.36 8.06
CA MET A 54 2.74 14.12 7.26
C MET A 54 2.56 14.48 5.78
N PRO A 55 3.65 14.66 5.01
CA PRO A 55 3.50 14.81 3.57
C PRO A 55 2.95 13.52 2.96
N TRP A 56 2.36 13.64 1.76
CA TRP A 56 2.03 12.46 0.97
C TRP A 56 3.24 11.55 0.86
N THR A 57 3.01 10.27 1.15
CA THR A 57 4.06 9.26 1.20
C THR A 57 3.70 8.14 0.23
N GLY A 58 4.52 7.96 -0.79
CA GLY A 58 4.44 6.81 -1.67
C GLY A 58 4.96 5.57 -0.96
N LEU A 59 4.13 4.54 -0.88
CA LEU A 59 4.43 3.32 -0.15
C LEU A 59 4.24 2.13 -1.08
N CYS A 60 5.26 1.29 -1.17
CA CYS A 60 5.21 0.07 -1.98
C CYS A 60 5.78 -1.09 -1.16
N SER A 61 5.13 -2.24 -1.26
CA SER A 61 5.61 -3.50 -0.70
C SER A 61 5.75 -4.52 -1.81
N THR A 62 6.74 -5.39 -1.67
CA THR A 62 6.98 -6.50 -2.59
C THR A 62 7.05 -7.79 -1.80
N TRP A 63 6.56 -8.88 -2.39
CA TRP A 63 6.75 -10.23 -1.90
C TRP A 63 6.83 -11.19 -3.07
N MET A 64 7.81 -12.10 -3.04
CA MET A 64 8.05 -13.08 -4.10
C MET A 64 7.81 -14.49 -3.58
N SER A 65 6.78 -15.17 -4.10
CA SER A 65 6.41 -16.52 -3.66
C SER A 65 7.56 -17.55 -3.69
N SER A 66 8.35 -17.58 -4.77
CA SER A 66 9.40 -18.60 -4.95
C SER A 66 10.48 -18.58 -3.87
N SER A 67 10.78 -17.42 -3.31
CA SER A 67 11.81 -17.24 -2.28
C SER A 67 11.24 -16.85 -0.91
N GLY A 68 9.99 -16.39 -0.86
CA GLY A 68 9.41 -15.69 0.29
C GLY A 68 9.99 -14.30 0.51
N MET A 69 10.85 -13.77 -0.37
CA MET A 69 11.53 -12.50 -0.11
C MET A 69 10.55 -11.33 -0.23
N ALA A 70 10.52 -10.50 0.80
CA ALA A 70 9.73 -9.30 0.92
C ALA A 70 10.59 -8.07 1.18
N GLN A 71 10.12 -6.91 0.71
CA GLN A 71 10.81 -5.63 0.86
C GLN A 71 9.80 -4.49 0.85
N LEU A 72 10.03 -3.47 1.68
CA LEU A 72 9.26 -2.23 1.67
C LEU A 72 10.03 -1.12 0.98
N TRP A 73 9.27 -0.22 0.38
CA TRP A 73 9.74 0.96 -0.32
C TRP A 73 8.92 2.15 0.13
N MET A 74 9.58 3.24 0.49
CA MET A 74 8.95 4.47 0.92
C MET A 74 9.60 5.62 0.14
N ASN A 75 8.80 6.38 -0.62
CA ASN A 75 9.28 7.46 -1.50
C ASN A 75 10.48 7.05 -2.38
N GLY A 76 10.48 5.79 -2.87
CA GLY A 76 11.55 5.25 -3.71
C GLY A 76 12.80 4.74 -2.97
N MET A 77 12.92 4.98 -1.66
CA MET A 77 13.96 4.39 -0.82
C MET A 77 13.52 3.03 -0.26
N THR A 78 14.48 2.13 -0.08
CA THR A 78 14.20 0.69 0.14
C THR A 78 14.59 0.26 1.55
N SER A 79 13.81 -0.62 2.16
CA SER A 79 14.20 -1.32 3.38
C SER A 79 15.18 -2.45 3.10
N VAL A 80 15.74 -3.04 4.18
CA VAL A 80 16.32 -4.40 4.09
C VAL A 80 15.27 -5.41 3.61
N ARG A 81 15.74 -6.48 2.97
CA ARG A 81 14.88 -7.61 2.57
C ARG A 81 14.68 -8.57 3.74
N LYS A 82 13.48 -9.12 3.84
CA LYS A 82 13.10 -10.11 4.86
C LYS A 82 12.34 -11.26 4.23
N GLY A 83 12.44 -12.46 4.80
CA GLY A 83 11.70 -13.62 4.32
C GLY A 83 10.33 -13.72 4.99
N ILE A 84 9.26 -13.78 4.21
CA ILE A 84 7.88 -14.03 4.65
C ILE A 84 7.35 -15.16 3.76
N TRP A 85 7.01 -16.30 4.36
CA TRP A 85 6.29 -17.43 3.77
C TRP A 85 6.46 -17.71 2.26
N ARG A 86 7.23 -18.73 1.90
CA ARG A 86 7.51 -19.12 0.50
C ARG A 86 6.53 -20.16 -0.05
N ASN A 87 6.59 -20.37 -1.37
CA ASN A 87 5.86 -21.40 -2.13
C ASN A 87 4.33 -21.29 -1.99
N GLN A 88 3.83 -20.06 -1.97
CA GLN A 88 2.39 -19.79 -1.86
C GLN A 88 1.83 -19.21 -3.16
N VAL A 89 0.64 -19.65 -3.52
CA VAL A 89 -0.09 -19.09 -4.67
C VAL A 89 -1.46 -18.70 -4.18
N PHE A 90 -1.80 -17.43 -4.40
CA PHE A 90 -3.08 -16.89 -4.00
C PHE A 90 -4.00 -16.86 -5.22
N THR A 91 -5.21 -17.39 -5.08
CA THR A 91 -6.22 -17.45 -6.15
C THR A 91 -7.56 -16.92 -5.65
N GLY A 92 -8.37 -16.37 -6.55
CA GLY A 92 -9.66 -15.76 -6.23
C GLY A 92 -9.74 -14.30 -6.67
N GLN A 93 -10.91 -13.70 -6.44
CA GLN A 93 -11.14 -12.30 -6.79
C GLN A 93 -10.47 -11.37 -5.78
N PRO A 94 -9.63 -10.41 -6.23
CA PRO A 94 -8.97 -9.47 -5.35
C PRO A 94 -9.94 -8.41 -4.82
N VAL A 95 -9.95 -8.23 -3.50
CA VAL A 95 -10.70 -7.19 -2.80
C VAL A 95 -9.74 -6.42 -1.91
N LEU A 96 -9.60 -5.12 -2.19
CA LEU A 96 -8.85 -4.20 -1.35
C LEU A 96 -9.80 -3.55 -0.34
N THR A 97 -9.48 -3.75 0.93
CA THR A 97 -10.19 -3.15 2.07
C THR A 97 -9.29 -2.12 2.74
N ILE A 98 -9.82 -0.93 2.95
CA ILE A 98 -9.17 0.16 3.69
C ILE A 98 -10.05 0.41 4.91
N TYR A 99 -9.49 0.31 6.13
CA TYR A 99 -10.25 0.45 7.37
C TYR A 99 -9.39 1.06 8.48
N GLY A 100 -9.98 1.90 9.34
CA GLY A 100 -9.25 2.52 10.46
C GLY A 100 -8.19 3.54 10.04
N LEU A 101 -8.23 4.01 8.79
CA LEU A 101 -7.40 5.10 8.30
C LEU A 101 -8.06 6.43 8.65
N VAL A 102 -7.34 7.30 9.36
CA VAL A 102 -7.71 8.71 9.50
C VAL A 102 -6.75 9.52 8.63
N GLY A 103 -7.18 9.85 7.41
CA GLY A 103 -6.33 10.53 6.44
C GLY A 103 -6.77 10.23 5.01
N GLN A 104 -5.85 10.46 4.08
CA GLN A 104 -6.14 10.40 2.65
C GLN A 104 -5.41 9.26 1.96
N VAL A 105 -6.06 8.63 0.99
CA VAL A 105 -5.48 7.55 0.17
C VAL A 105 -5.85 7.70 -1.30
N THR A 106 -4.93 7.31 -2.17
CA THR A 106 -5.08 7.39 -3.62
C THR A 106 -4.08 6.48 -4.33
N ASP A 107 -4.21 6.38 -5.65
CA ASP A 107 -3.25 5.76 -6.57
C ASP A 107 -2.76 4.37 -6.11
N VAL A 108 -3.70 3.54 -5.65
CA VAL A 108 -3.41 2.18 -5.21
C VAL A 108 -3.42 1.23 -6.40
N HIS A 109 -2.30 0.52 -6.59
CA HIS A 109 -2.14 -0.48 -7.64
C HIS A 109 -1.54 -1.75 -7.08
N VAL A 110 -1.97 -2.88 -7.64
CA VAL A 110 -1.48 -4.22 -7.27
C VAL A 110 -1.13 -4.99 -8.54
N TRP A 111 0.02 -5.65 -8.51
CA TRP A 111 0.52 -6.51 -9.59
C TRP A 111 0.66 -7.95 -9.10
N ASN A 112 0.52 -8.91 -10.02
CA ASN A 112 0.76 -10.34 -9.79
C ASN A 112 2.24 -10.74 -9.94
N TYR A 113 3.15 -9.77 -10.00
CA TYR A 113 4.60 -9.96 -10.08
C TYR A 113 5.32 -8.85 -9.32
N VAL A 114 6.57 -9.11 -8.95
CA VAL A 114 7.42 -8.11 -8.29
C VAL A 114 7.94 -7.12 -9.33
N LEU A 115 7.64 -5.84 -9.14
CA LEU A 115 8.19 -4.76 -9.95
C LEU A 115 9.71 -4.66 -9.78
N SER A 116 10.40 -4.26 -10.84
CA SER A 116 11.84 -3.97 -10.75
C SER A 116 12.10 -2.75 -9.84
N PRO A 117 13.25 -2.69 -9.15
CA PRO A 117 13.68 -1.50 -8.41
C PRO A 117 13.55 -0.20 -9.21
N ALA A 118 13.90 -0.22 -10.50
CA ALA A 118 13.82 0.94 -11.38
C ALA A 118 12.38 1.40 -11.61
N ASN A 119 11.43 0.46 -11.78
CA ASN A 119 10.03 0.79 -11.94
C ASN A 119 9.44 1.35 -10.64
N ILE A 120 9.78 0.80 -9.48
CA ILE A 120 9.32 1.30 -8.18
C ILE A 120 9.87 2.71 -7.92
N ALA A 121 11.17 2.93 -8.17
CA ALA A 121 11.78 4.24 -8.03
C ALA A 121 11.23 5.25 -9.05
N GLY A 122 10.96 4.83 -10.28
CA GLY A 122 10.30 5.65 -11.30
C GLY A 122 8.90 6.06 -10.87
N TYR A 123 8.11 5.11 -10.36
CA TYR A 123 6.78 5.35 -9.80
C TYR A 123 6.82 6.42 -8.71
N SER A 124 7.76 6.29 -7.77
CA SER A 124 7.91 7.29 -6.69
C SER A 124 8.27 8.69 -7.17
N LYS A 125 8.78 8.82 -8.39
CA LYS A 125 9.12 10.10 -9.01
C LYS A 125 8.03 10.60 -9.96
N GLY A 126 6.87 9.95 -9.99
CA GLY A 126 5.77 10.30 -10.88
C GLY A 126 5.98 9.88 -12.33
N SER A 127 6.85 8.89 -12.59
CA SER A 127 6.97 8.30 -13.93
C SER A 127 5.75 7.42 -14.22
N ALA A 128 5.29 7.42 -15.47
CA ALA A 128 4.21 6.53 -15.89
C ALA A 128 4.67 5.07 -15.76
N VAL A 129 4.06 4.34 -14.84
CA VAL A 129 4.24 2.89 -14.70
C VAL A 129 3.01 2.19 -15.26
N ALA A 130 3.20 0.96 -15.73
CA ALA A 130 2.11 0.10 -16.17
C ALA A 130 1.06 -0.02 -15.06
N GLU A 131 -0.22 0.12 -15.43
CA GLU A 131 -1.37 -0.07 -14.54
C GLU A 131 -1.27 -1.41 -13.79
N GLY A 132 -1.79 -1.44 -12.56
CA GLY A 132 -1.85 -2.67 -11.77
C GLY A 132 -2.63 -3.78 -12.48
N THR A 133 -2.02 -4.95 -12.63
CA THR A 133 -2.62 -6.11 -13.32
C THR A 133 -3.67 -6.83 -12.49
N VAL A 134 -3.60 -6.72 -11.16
CA VAL A 134 -4.55 -7.33 -10.22
C VAL A 134 -5.60 -6.29 -9.80
N LEU A 135 -5.14 -5.08 -9.47
CA LEU A 135 -5.99 -3.97 -9.09
C LEU A 135 -5.37 -2.67 -9.62
N SER A 136 -6.19 -1.86 -10.29
CA SER A 136 -5.83 -0.51 -10.72
C SER A 136 -6.84 0.46 -10.12
N TRP A 137 -6.35 1.48 -9.39
CA TRP A 137 -7.21 2.49 -8.75
C TRP A 137 -8.22 3.13 -9.72
N ARG A 138 -7.80 3.30 -10.98
CA ARG A 138 -8.63 3.93 -12.03
C ARG A 138 -9.84 3.09 -12.42
N LYS A 139 -9.67 1.77 -12.42
CA LYS A 139 -10.67 0.80 -12.89
C LYS A 139 -11.41 0.11 -11.74
N ALA A 140 -10.97 0.34 -10.50
CA ALA A 140 -11.56 -0.27 -9.32
C ALA A 140 -13.00 0.21 -9.12
N GLN A 141 -13.90 -0.74 -8.94
CA GLN A 141 -15.22 -0.49 -8.34
C GLN A 141 -15.02 -0.45 -6.82
N TYR A 142 -15.68 0.48 -6.15
CA TYR A 142 -15.58 0.63 -4.70
C TYR A 142 -16.98 0.61 -4.09
N ASN A 143 -17.05 0.14 -2.85
CA ASN A 143 -18.18 0.29 -1.96
C ASN A 143 -17.63 0.85 -0.65
N SER A 144 -18.29 1.87 -0.10
CA SER A 144 -17.85 2.52 1.13
C SER A 144 -18.91 2.36 2.21
N GLY A 145 -18.47 2.09 3.44
CA GLY A 145 -19.28 2.19 4.64
C GLY A 145 -18.74 3.28 5.57
N GLY A 146 -19.60 3.92 6.34
CA GLY A 146 -19.21 5.01 7.24
C GLY A 146 -19.04 6.36 6.52
N TYR A 147 -18.19 7.23 7.06
CA TYR A 147 -17.93 8.56 6.52
C TYR A 147 -16.69 8.53 5.63
N VAL A 148 -16.92 8.48 4.32
CA VAL A 148 -15.86 8.46 3.30
C VAL A 148 -16.22 9.49 2.23
N ILE A 149 -15.29 10.38 1.90
CA ILE A 149 -15.47 11.40 0.88
C ILE A 149 -14.56 11.10 -0.31
N LEU A 150 -15.13 11.18 -1.51
CA LEU A 150 -14.38 11.18 -2.76
C LEU A 150 -14.08 12.59 -3.20
N GLU A 151 -12.80 12.92 -3.27
CA GLU A 151 -12.34 14.25 -3.64
C GLU A 151 -11.50 14.19 -4.92
N PRO A 152 -11.57 15.24 -5.76
CA PRO A 152 -10.61 15.39 -6.84
C PRO A 152 -9.20 15.58 -6.29
N MET A 153 -8.19 15.03 -6.95
CA MET A 153 -6.80 15.38 -6.66
C MET A 153 -6.56 16.86 -6.97
N LEU A 154 -6.47 17.69 -5.93
CA LEU A 154 -6.04 19.08 -6.06
C LEU A 154 -4.53 19.09 -6.27
N PHE A 155 -4.09 19.41 -7.49
CA PHE A 155 -2.69 19.51 -7.87
C PHE A 155 -1.92 20.39 -6.86
N SER A 156 -1.05 19.77 -6.07
CA SER A 156 0.03 20.46 -5.35
C SER A 156 1.33 20.12 -6.05
N ALA A 157 1.84 21.07 -6.83
CA ALA A 157 3.17 21.00 -7.41
C ALA A 157 4.20 20.89 -6.26
N GLY A 158 4.81 19.72 -6.09
CA GLY A 158 5.86 19.51 -5.06
C GLY A 158 5.80 18.18 -4.30
N LEU A 159 4.79 17.33 -4.52
CA LEU A 159 4.70 16.04 -3.81
C LEU A 159 5.48 14.93 -4.54
N PRO A 160 6.42 14.24 -3.85
CA PRO A 160 6.96 12.99 -4.38
C PRO A 160 5.82 11.95 -4.42
N CYS A 161 5.69 11.26 -5.55
CA CYS A 161 4.78 10.14 -5.83
C CYS A 161 3.31 10.41 -6.25
N CYS A 162 2.75 11.63 -6.19
CA CYS A 162 1.28 11.77 -6.35
C CYS A 162 0.79 12.60 -7.55
N ALA A 163 1.68 13.02 -8.45
CA ALA A 163 1.33 13.91 -9.57
C ALA A 163 1.49 13.26 -10.95
N LEU A 164 0.98 12.04 -11.16
CA LEU A 164 0.77 11.58 -12.54
C LEU A 164 -0.38 12.37 -13.16
N PRO A 165 -0.18 13.10 -14.28
CA PRO A 165 -1.26 13.82 -14.97
C PRO A 165 -2.25 12.91 -15.70
N ALA A 166 -2.27 11.61 -15.41
CA ALA A 166 -2.94 10.60 -16.24
C ALA A 166 -4.04 9.80 -15.52
N SER A 167 -4.29 10.02 -14.22
CA SER A 167 -5.40 9.38 -13.49
C SER A 167 -6.50 10.40 -13.26
N PRO A 168 -7.78 10.15 -13.58
CA PRO A 168 -8.85 11.01 -13.10
C PRO A 168 -8.82 10.96 -11.57
N GLY A 169 -8.25 12.02 -10.98
CA GLY A 169 -7.72 12.02 -9.64
C GLY A 169 -8.79 11.86 -8.58
N LYS A 170 -8.89 10.66 -8.00
CA LYS A 170 -9.78 10.38 -6.88
C LYS A 170 -8.94 10.16 -5.62
N VAL A 171 -9.21 10.97 -4.61
CA VAL A 171 -8.74 10.81 -3.23
C VAL A 171 -9.91 10.29 -2.41
N LEU A 172 -9.65 9.29 -1.55
CA LEU A 172 -10.56 8.91 -0.48
C LEU A 172 -10.07 9.57 0.81
N SER A 173 -10.99 10.29 1.47
CA SER A 173 -10.79 11.00 2.74
C SER A 173 -11.77 10.49 3.80
#